data_AF-A0A6B2LNQ9-F1
#
_entry.id   AF-A0A6B2LNQ9-F1
#
_cell.length_a   1.000
_cell.length_b   1.000
_cell.length_c   1.000
_cell.angle_alpha   90.00
_cell.angle_beta   90.00
_cell.angle_gamma   90.00
#
_symmetry.space_group_name_H-M   'P 1'
#
loop_
_entity.id
_entity.type
_entity.pdbx_description
1 polymer ?
#
loop_
_entity_poly.entity_id
_entity_poly.type
_entity_poly.pdbx_seq_one_letter_code
_entity_poly.pdbx_strand_id
1 'polypeptide(L)'
;MRWLKNRGQVKAGNLVGQDQFGNLYYEDTNPQGTVSTLSGRDRYVEFSKIYNFNASQIPPEWHSWLHHLGDLPATEITKKYEPRYHIPHQANPTGSNNAFAPHNYMKGKAFNPNQAVNQPAETSASVEHSQRWSPEEL
;
A
#
# COMPACT_ATOMS: atom_id res chain seq x y z
N MET A 1 -22.92 8.84 -19.89
CA MET A 1 -22.17 10.03 -19.41
C MET A 1 -22.22 10.04 -17.88
N ARG A 2 -21.07 9.88 -17.21
CA ARG A 2 -20.96 9.82 -15.74
C ARG A 2 -20.54 11.21 -15.25
N TRP A 3 -21.51 12.03 -14.87
CA TRP A 3 -21.28 13.34 -14.29
C TRP A 3 -20.94 13.18 -12.80
N LEU A 4 -19.85 13.84 -12.38
CA LEU A 4 -19.20 13.74 -11.07
C LEU A 4 -20.16 14.04 -9.91
N LYS A 5 -20.58 13.00 -9.17
CA LYS A 5 -21.16 13.14 -7.82
C LYS A 5 -20.12 13.18 -6.71
N ASN A 6 -18.82 13.12 -7.03
CA ASN A 6 -17.86 12.70 -6.01
C ASN A 6 -17.18 13.83 -5.21
N ARG A 7 -17.20 15.12 -5.63
CA ARG A 7 -16.41 16.15 -4.90
C ARG A 7 -16.92 17.59 -4.90
N GLY A 8 -18.20 17.86 -5.20
CA GLY A 8 -18.79 19.21 -5.10
C GLY A 8 -18.10 20.32 -5.93
N GLN A 9 -17.08 19.97 -6.71
CA GLN A 9 -16.25 20.85 -7.52
C GLN A 9 -16.18 20.25 -8.91
N VAL A 10 -16.53 21.05 -9.92
CA VAL A 10 -16.32 20.69 -11.32
C VAL A 10 -14.84 20.90 -11.60
N LYS A 11 -14.11 19.80 -11.78
CA LYS A 11 -12.69 19.81 -12.17
C LYS A 11 -12.59 19.38 -13.63
N ALA A 12 -11.82 20.11 -14.42
CA ALA A 12 -11.64 19.89 -15.85
C ALA A 12 -10.15 19.67 -16.16
N GLY A 13 -9.57 18.59 -15.60
CA GLY A 13 -8.18 18.21 -15.84
C GLY A 13 -8.04 17.20 -16.98
N ASN A 14 -6.85 17.12 -17.56
CA ASN A 14 -6.49 16.12 -18.57
C ASN A 14 -6.24 14.77 -17.90
N LEU A 15 -6.74 13.68 -18.49
CA LEU A 15 -6.49 12.32 -17.99
C LEU A 15 -5.04 11.92 -18.34
N VAL A 16 -4.23 11.69 -17.31
CA VAL A 16 -2.83 11.27 -17.44
C VAL A 16 -2.73 9.75 -17.54
N GLY A 17 -3.53 9.03 -16.75
CA GLY A 17 -3.55 7.58 -16.81
C GLY A 17 -4.44 6.91 -15.78
N GLN A 18 -4.39 5.58 -15.76
CA GLN A 18 -5.14 4.71 -14.88
C GLN A 18 -4.20 3.70 -14.20
N ASP A 19 -4.45 3.39 -12.93
CA ASP A 19 -3.75 2.32 -12.22
C ASP A 19 -4.44 0.95 -12.31
N GLN A 20 -3.77 -0.08 -11.80
CA GLN A 20 -4.28 -1.46 -11.74
C GLN A 20 -5.56 -1.63 -10.89
N PHE A 21 -5.87 -0.68 -10.00
CA PHE A 21 -7.07 -0.69 -9.17
C PHE A 21 -8.23 0.07 -9.81
N GLY A 22 -8.01 0.66 -10.99
CA GLY A 22 -8.97 1.43 -11.74
C GLY A 22 -9.08 2.89 -11.31
N ASN A 23 -8.18 3.40 -10.46
CA ASN A 23 -8.16 4.82 -10.11
C ASN A 23 -7.62 5.63 -11.29
N LEU A 24 -8.23 6.79 -11.53
CA LEU A 24 -7.92 7.67 -12.65
C LEU A 24 -7.16 8.89 -12.14
N TYR A 25 -6.08 9.26 -12.83
CA TYR A 25 -5.20 10.34 -12.43
C TYR A 25 -5.28 11.48 -13.44
N TYR A 26 -5.47 12.70 -12.94
CA TYR A 26 -5.70 13.89 -13.74
C TYR A 26 -4.72 15.00 -13.37
N GLU A 27 -4.32 15.77 -14.38
CA GLU A 27 -3.50 16.96 -14.23
C GLU A 27 -4.19 18.15 -14.91
N ASP A 28 -4.30 19.26 -14.18
CA ASP A 28 -4.80 20.53 -14.68
C ASP A 28 -3.63 21.42 -15.08
N THR A 29 -3.36 21.48 -16.38
CA THR A 29 -2.32 22.33 -16.97
C THR A 29 -2.87 23.68 -17.44
N ASN A 30 -4.12 24.04 -17.11
CA ASN A 30 -4.79 25.16 -17.76
C ASN A 30 -4.23 26.51 -17.27
N PRO A 31 -3.58 27.31 -18.14
CA PRO A 31 -2.95 28.57 -17.74
C PRO A 31 -3.97 29.67 -17.40
N GLN A 32 -5.26 29.47 -17.67
CA GLN A 32 -6.31 30.48 -17.61
C GLN A 32 -7.04 30.57 -16.26
N GLY A 33 -6.49 29.98 -15.19
CA GLY A 33 -6.83 30.37 -13.82
C GLY A 33 -8.30 30.18 -13.44
N THR A 34 -8.84 28.96 -13.55
CA THR A 34 -10.12 28.62 -12.91
C THR A 34 -9.88 27.96 -11.57
N VAL A 35 -9.55 28.73 -10.50
CA VAL A 35 -9.49 28.32 -9.06
C VAL A 35 -8.58 27.12 -8.67
N SER A 36 -8.26 26.19 -9.58
CA SER A 36 -7.52 24.95 -9.37
C SER A 36 -6.01 25.10 -9.62
N THR A 37 -5.58 26.27 -10.12
CA THR A 37 -4.16 26.64 -10.33
C THR A 37 -3.51 27.20 -9.06
N LEU A 38 -4.14 27.04 -7.89
CA LEU A 38 -3.45 27.24 -6.62
C LEU A 38 -2.37 26.16 -6.52
N SER A 39 -1.11 26.56 -6.31
CA SER A 39 0.04 25.66 -6.25
C SER A 39 -0.27 24.40 -5.44
N GLY A 40 -0.17 23.22 -6.07
CA GLY A 40 -0.43 21.91 -5.46
C GLY A 40 -1.86 21.37 -5.61
N ARG A 41 -2.75 22.01 -6.37
CA ARG A 41 -4.10 21.48 -6.71
C ARG A 41 -4.29 21.12 -8.19
N ASP A 42 -3.23 21.21 -8.95
CA ASP A 42 -3.08 20.80 -10.35
C ASP A 42 -3.25 19.28 -10.53
N ARG A 43 -2.68 18.46 -9.63
CA ARG A 43 -2.76 16.99 -9.71
C ARG A 43 -3.83 16.42 -8.77
N TYR A 44 -4.67 15.52 -9.27
CA TYR A 44 -5.66 14.83 -8.46
C TYR A 44 -6.01 13.43 -8.96
N VAL A 45 -6.39 12.56 -8.01
CA VAL A 45 -6.88 11.20 -8.27
C VAL A 45 -8.38 11.12 -8.11
N GLU A 46 -9.05 10.37 -8.98
CA GLU A 46 -10.43 9.89 -8.83
C GLU A 46 -10.40 8.38 -8.56
N PHE A 47 -10.83 7.99 -7.36
CA PHE A 47 -10.88 6.59 -6.97
C PHE A 47 -12.01 5.86 -7.69
N SER A 48 -11.73 4.60 -8.08
CA SER A 48 -12.73 3.71 -8.69
C SER A 48 -13.90 3.42 -7.74
N LYS A 49 -13.59 3.27 -6.44
CA LYS A 49 -14.57 3.02 -5.38
C LYS A 49 -15.07 4.34 -4.79
N ILE A 50 -16.36 4.60 -4.91
CA ILE A 50 -16.96 5.88 -4.47
C ILE A 50 -17.15 5.94 -2.95
N TYR A 51 -17.57 4.84 -2.31
CA TYR A 51 -17.99 4.86 -0.90
C TYR A 51 -16.91 4.42 0.10
N ASN A 52 -15.93 3.64 -0.35
CA ASN A 52 -14.89 3.05 0.50
C ASN A 52 -13.49 3.31 -0.08
N PHE A 53 -13.20 4.57 -0.44
CA PHE A 53 -11.87 4.96 -0.88
C PHE A 53 -10.98 5.28 0.32
N ASN A 54 -9.68 5.04 0.15
CA ASN A 54 -8.67 5.38 1.15
C ASN A 54 -7.40 5.86 0.42
N ALA A 55 -6.71 6.85 0.97
CA ALA A 55 -5.48 7.40 0.38
C ALA A 55 -4.38 6.33 0.17
N SER A 56 -4.33 5.31 1.03
CA SER A 56 -3.37 4.19 0.91
C SER A 56 -3.64 3.25 -0.28
N GLN A 57 -4.75 3.41 -1.02
CA GLN A 57 -5.03 2.60 -2.21
C GLN A 57 -4.20 3.03 -3.43
N ILE A 58 -3.52 4.18 -3.34
CA ILE A 58 -2.66 4.70 -4.40
C ILE A 58 -1.35 3.91 -4.41
N PRO A 59 -0.95 3.28 -5.53
CA PRO A 59 0.32 2.57 -5.63
C PRO A 59 1.52 3.55 -5.59
N PRO A 60 2.72 3.06 -5.22
CA PRO A 60 3.89 3.92 -4.99
C PRO A 60 4.29 4.78 -6.20
N GLU A 61 4.16 4.22 -7.39
CA GLU A 61 4.46 4.89 -8.66
C GLU A 61 3.60 6.15 -8.85
N TRP A 62 2.29 6.02 -8.62
CA TRP A 62 1.35 7.13 -8.72
C TRP A 62 1.41 8.07 -7.50
N HIS A 63 1.83 7.56 -6.34
CA HIS A 63 2.04 8.36 -5.13
C HIS A 63 3.15 9.39 -5.35
N SER A 64 4.27 9.01 -5.95
CA SER A 64 5.37 9.95 -6.25
C SER A 64 4.92 11.11 -7.14
N TRP A 65 4.21 10.78 -8.23
CA TRP A 65 3.69 11.77 -9.18
C TRP A 65 2.64 12.69 -8.55
N LEU A 66 1.69 12.13 -7.78
CA LEU A 66 0.61 12.89 -7.15
C LEU A 66 1.12 13.89 -6.10
N HIS A 67 2.21 13.56 -5.42
CA HIS A 67 2.83 14.39 -4.37
C HIS A 67 3.95 15.32 -4.89
N HIS A 68 4.06 15.51 -6.21
CA HIS A 68 5.09 16.35 -6.83
C HIS A 68 6.53 15.94 -6.45
N LEU A 69 6.75 14.66 -6.13
CA LEU A 69 8.09 14.12 -5.84
C LEU A 69 8.87 13.84 -7.13
N GLY A 70 8.15 13.57 -8.21
CA GLY A 70 8.72 13.39 -9.55
C GLY A 70 7.78 13.92 -10.63
N ASP A 71 8.39 14.32 -11.75
CA ASP A 71 7.66 14.84 -12.91
C ASP A 71 7.20 13.73 -13.86
N LEU A 72 7.82 12.55 -13.80
CA LEU A 72 7.47 11.43 -14.66
C LEU A 72 6.15 10.81 -14.19
N PRO A 73 5.19 10.54 -15.11
CA PRO A 73 3.99 9.79 -14.77
C PRO A 73 4.35 8.34 -14.44
N ALA A 74 3.56 7.71 -13.56
CA ALA A 74 3.77 6.33 -13.10
C ALA A 74 3.94 5.32 -14.25
N THR A 75 3.22 5.51 -15.35
CA THR A 75 3.30 4.65 -16.54
C THR A 75 4.70 4.59 -17.16
N GLU A 76 5.49 5.67 -17.01
CA GLU A 76 6.88 5.71 -17.46
C GLU A 76 7.84 5.15 -16.42
N ILE A 77 7.58 5.40 -15.13
CA ILE A 77 8.43 4.91 -14.04
C ILE A 77 8.40 3.38 -13.98
N THR A 78 7.21 2.77 -14.06
CA THR A 78 7.06 1.29 -14.02
C THR A 78 7.76 0.61 -15.19
N LYS A 79 7.83 1.24 -16.37
CA LYS A 79 8.58 0.70 -17.52
C LYS A 79 10.09 0.75 -17.32
N LYS A 80 10.57 1.72 -16.55
CA LYS A 80 11.99 1.99 -16.36
C LYS A 80 12.60 1.15 -15.22
N TYR A 81 11.80 0.79 -14.23
CA TYR A 81 12.30 0.18 -13.00
C TYR A 81 11.34 -0.89 -12.45
N GLU A 82 11.78 -2.15 -12.48
CA GLU A 82 11.09 -3.26 -11.81
C GLU A 82 12.09 -3.99 -10.89
N PRO A 83 12.03 -3.77 -9.56
CA PRO A 83 12.97 -4.38 -8.64
C PRO A 83 12.68 -5.86 -8.44
N ARG A 84 13.74 -6.68 -8.29
CA ARG A 84 13.63 -8.15 -8.11
C ARG A 84 12.72 -8.59 -6.96
N TYR A 85 12.62 -7.77 -5.91
CA TYR A 85 11.83 -8.05 -4.71
C TYR A 85 10.58 -7.16 -4.62
N HIS A 86 10.05 -6.75 -5.76
CA HIS A 86 8.81 -5.99 -5.81
C HIS A 86 7.63 -6.84 -5.32
N ILE A 87 6.83 -6.27 -4.43
CA ILE A 87 5.61 -6.88 -3.90
C ILE A 87 4.43 -6.07 -4.45
N PRO A 88 3.35 -6.71 -4.92
CA PRO A 88 2.18 -5.98 -5.40
C PRO A 88 1.61 -5.07 -4.30
N HIS A 89 1.19 -3.87 -4.70
CA HIS A 89 0.64 -2.88 -3.79
C HIS A 89 -0.58 -3.42 -3.03
N GLN A 90 -0.60 -3.20 -1.71
CA GLN A 90 -1.73 -3.51 -0.84
C GLN A 90 -2.09 -2.29 -0.01
N ALA A 91 -3.38 -1.92 -0.03
CA ALA A 91 -3.87 -0.81 0.78
C ALA A 91 -3.75 -1.12 2.28
N ASN A 92 -3.68 -0.09 3.13
CA ASN A 92 -3.47 -0.26 4.57
C ASN A 92 -4.66 -1.02 5.20
N PRO A 93 -4.43 -2.21 5.81
CA PRO A 93 -5.48 -3.03 6.41
C PRO A 93 -5.73 -2.69 7.90
N THR A 94 -5.22 -1.57 8.43
CA THR A 94 -5.45 -1.17 9.83
C THR A 94 -6.94 -1.12 10.15
N GLY A 95 -7.33 -1.69 11.30
CA GLY A 95 -8.73 -1.76 11.73
C GLY A 95 -9.57 -2.82 11.02
N SER A 96 -8.97 -3.63 10.14
CA SER A 96 -9.60 -4.82 9.54
C SER A 96 -9.06 -6.12 10.14
N ASN A 97 -9.72 -7.25 9.86
CA ASN A 97 -9.23 -8.58 10.25
C ASN A 97 -7.86 -8.93 9.68
N ASN A 98 -7.42 -8.21 8.63
CA ASN A 98 -6.12 -8.40 7.98
C ASN A 98 -5.05 -7.44 8.52
N ALA A 99 -5.29 -6.78 9.67
CA ALA A 99 -4.31 -5.90 10.28
C ALA A 99 -3.03 -6.67 10.66
N PHE A 100 -1.87 -6.04 10.43
CA PHE A 100 -0.58 -6.64 10.76
C PHE A 100 -0.43 -6.79 12.28
N ALA A 101 -0.21 -8.02 12.74
CA ALA A 101 0.12 -8.34 14.13
C ALA A 101 1.59 -8.74 14.22
N PRO A 102 2.45 -7.97 14.90
CA PRO A 102 3.87 -8.27 14.99
C PRO A 102 4.09 -9.55 15.80
N HIS A 103 4.97 -10.43 15.30
CA HIS A 103 5.43 -11.59 16.05
C HIS A 103 6.71 -11.26 16.82
N ASN A 104 6.80 -11.71 18.07
CA ASN A 104 8.03 -11.62 18.84
C ASN A 104 8.95 -12.80 18.49
N TYR A 105 9.97 -12.56 17.65
CA TYR A 105 10.93 -13.59 17.23
C TYR A 105 11.79 -14.16 18.37
N MET A 106 11.85 -13.51 19.55
CA MET A 106 12.63 -13.98 20.70
C MET A 106 11.82 -14.85 21.68
N LYS A 107 10.49 -14.74 21.67
CA LYS A 107 9.58 -15.59 22.44
C LYS A 107 8.79 -16.46 21.46
N GLY A 108 9.31 -17.66 21.18
CA GLY A 108 8.78 -18.53 20.13
C GLY A 108 7.25 -18.65 20.16
N LYS A 109 6.60 -18.47 18.98
CA LYS A 109 5.21 -18.75 18.55
C LYS A 109 4.01 -18.54 19.52
N ALA A 110 4.20 -18.16 20.77
CA ALA A 110 3.15 -18.12 21.79
C ALA A 110 2.39 -16.78 21.84
N PHE A 111 2.86 -15.76 21.11
CA PHE A 111 2.16 -14.48 21.00
C PHE A 111 1.70 -14.27 19.57
N ASN A 112 0.56 -14.89 19.24
CA ASN A 112 -0.27 -14.49 18.12
C ASN A 112 -1.68 -14.22 18.66
N PRO A 113 -2.09 -12.95 18.81
CA PRO A 113 -3.39 -12.60 19.40
C PRO A 113 -4.59 -13.15 18.60
N ASN A 114 -4.38 -13.57 17.34
CA ASN A 114 -5.42 -14.13 16.47
C ASN A 114 -5.42 -15.67 16.42
N GLN A 115 -4.46 -16.36 17.03
CA GLN A 115 -4.41 -17.83 17.08
C GLN A 115 -4.94 -18.44 18.39
N ALA A 116 -5.11 -17.64 19.44
CA ALA A 116 -5.49 -18.12 20.77
C ALA A 116 -6.93 -18.67 20.87
N VAL A 117 -7.74 -18.57 19.81
CA VAL A 117 -9.16 -18.97 19.85
C VAL A 117 -9.40 -20.42 19.43
N ASN A 118 -8.48 -21.10 18.73
CA ASN A 118 -8.76 -22.43 18.14
C ASN A 118 -7.60 -23.43 18.22
N GLN A 119 -7.06 -23.71 19.40
CA GLN A 119 -6.24 -24.93 19.59
C GLN A 119 -6.63 -25.64 20.90
N PRO A 120 -7.09 -26.91 20.86
CA PRO A 120 -7.15 -27.72 22.07
C PRO A 120 -5.73 -27.98 22.58
N ALA A 121 -5.59 -27.97 23.91
CA ALA A 121 -4.34 -28.29 24.59
C ALA A 121 -3.83 -29.68 24.19
N GLU A 122 -2.52 -29.90 24.39
CA GLU A 122 -1.72 -31.12 24.09
C GLU A 122 -1.00 -31.01 22.74
N THR A 123 0.33 -30.96 22.61
CA THR A 123 1.40 -31.66 23.34
C THR A 123 2.70 -30.85 23.22
N SER A 124 3.47 -30.83 24.30
CA SER A 124 4.76 -30.14 24.45
C SER A 124 5.87 -30.79 23.61
N ALA A 125 6.47 -30.04 22.70
CA ALA A 125 7.77 -30.38 22.11
C ALA A 125 8.83 -29.38 22.62
N SER A 126 9.59 -29.82 23.63
CA SER A 126 10.77 -29.10 24.13
C SER A 126 11.87 -29.10 23.07
N VAL A 127 12.35 -27.91 22.70
CA VAL A 127 13.56 -27.77 21.87
C VAL A 127 14.77 -27.77 22.82
N GLU A 128 15.39 -28.92 23.02
CA GLU A 128 16.69 -28.99 23.68
C GLU A 128 17.80 -28.65 22.68
N HIS A 129 18.51 -27.55 22.97
CA HIS A 129 19.65 -27.07 22.19
C HIS A 129 20.91 -27.18 23.06
N SER A 130 21.46 -28.38 23.21
CA SER A 130 22.81 -28.53 23.74
C SER A 130 23.46 -29.84 23.26
N GLN A 131 24.19 -29.76 22.16
CA GLN A 131 25.26 -30.72 21.86
C GLN A 131 26.44 -30.38 22.78
N ARG A 132 26.68 -31.21 23.79
CA ARG A 132 27.80 -31.06 24.73
C ARG A 132 29.05 -31.73 24.12
N TRP A 133 30.13 -30.98 23.98
CA TRP A 133 31.42 -31.46 23.49
C TRP A 133 32.01 -32.51 24.46
N SER A 134 32.47 -33.66 23.94
CA SER A 134 33.07 -34.76 24.72
C SER A 134 34.54 -34.95 24.30
N PRO A 135 35.52 -34.85 25.22
CA PRO A 135 36.92 -35.05 24.91
C PRO A 135 37.38 -36.45 25.35
N GLU A 136 37.17 -37.47 24.52
CA GLU A 136 37.82 -38.78 24.69
C GLU A 136 38.17 -39.39 23.32
N GLU A 137 39.22 -38.85 22.68
CA GLU A 137 40.04 -39.59 21.72
C GLU A 137 41.49 -39.04 21.76
N LEU A 138 42.31 -39.61 22.66
CA LEU A 138 43.76 -39.76 22.54
C LEU A 138 44.20 -41.07 23.20
#